data_AF-E4PHK0-F1
#
_entry.id   AF-E4PHK0-F1
#
_cell.length_a   1.000
_cell.length_b   1.000
_cell.length_c   1.000
_cell.angle_alpha   90.00
_cell.angle_beta   90.00
_cell.angle_gamma   90.00
#
_symmetry.space_group_name_H-M   'P 1'
#
loop_
_entity.id
_entity.type
_entity.pdbx_description
1 polymer ?
#
loop_
_entity_poly.entity_id
_entity_poly.type
_entity_poly.pdbx_seq_one_letter_code
_entity_poly.pdbx_strand_id
1 'polypeptide(L)'
;MHPIEAKLIEILKDGRDWQLEDLGGIEQLAPAARSLGTTPIMPELFHPLVLGWGRAQASDRELHKGVLHDLLEVATTDFVLLEAVDILGQHRPLPDEGDECCFMLFLSKAATGDHSLSGLARSAALDGAFRWASDNRRWQLRLLDFFLGLAPNDDTEFLRRAAKIVGVAYSHWRDKELVEVLHKLAQLDAVRPEATFELGMAALSEAMDREDRNSATTAFRMARDWLDESNRASERSPETSLYLDGLDLLLSFHNGAASASIASASACVQRHAFELHAWSGGSGPPWLGSRQTEAACWSVLARAIAGLAVSLDEPSWWEPATVIEEGLLSVYNAGRSILRRDQHGGVESMVRPRIRTSVARQAGQVHQVRMWLQHNTTHEWATEAQDLIAQIDNFIEQSGSPNNPPEAASERTSLAAIIARSNIPEEKKKILSGVVENAMSLQLANLTGSEIEVIERCYQEARGHIDYNTNANGTCLFDTVLLWMVRFILIAWN
;
A
#
# COMPACT_ATOMS: atom_id res chain seq x y z
N MET A 1 34.25 10.24 39.72
CA MET A 1 34.87 9.63 38.53
C MET A 1 35.59 8.37 38.99
N HIS A 2 35.18 7.21 38.50
CA HIS A 2 35.76 5.93 38.88
C HIS A 2 37.18 5.79 38.27
N PRO A 3 38.15 5.11 38.91
CA PRO A 3 39.50 4.95 38.34
C PRO A 3 39.54 4.30 36.95
N ILE A 4 38.67 3.31 36.71
CA ILE A 4 38.53 2.65 35.40
C ILE A 4 37.97 3.60 34.35
N GLU A 5 36.99 4.45 34.73
CA GLU A 5 36.43 5.49 33.85
C GLU A 5 37.51 6.52 33.47
N ALA A 6 38.32 6.97 34.43
CA ALA A 6 39.43 7.89 34.17
C ALA A 6 40.43 7.31 33.15
N LYS A 7 40.81 6.04 33.35
CA LYS A 7 41.73 5.31 32.47
C LYS A 7 41.17 5.14 31.07
N LEU A 8 39.89 4.79 30.94
CA LEU A 8 39.24 4.66 29.64
C LEU A 8 39.18 6.01 28.89
N ILE A 9 38.84 7.10 29.58
CA ILE A 9 38.82 8.44 28.98
C ILE A 9 40.22 8.82 28.46
N GLU A 10 41.29 8.50 29.17
CA GLU A 10 42.65 8.75 28.70
C GLU A 10 42.97 7.94 27.43
N ILE A 11 42.61 6.66 27.40
CA ILE A 11 42.86 5.82 26.21
C ILE A 11 42.08 6.31 24.99
N LEU A 12 40.80 6.67 25.17
CA LEU A 12 39.95 7.21 24.10
C LEU A 12 40.46 8.57 23.58
N LYS A 13 40.97 9.44 24.46
CA LYS A 13 41.57 10.72 24.06
C LYS A 13 42.81 10.57 23.19
N ASP A 14 43.57 9.50 23.40
CA ASP A 14 44.74 9.17 22.61
C ASP A 14 44.38 8.56 21.23
N GLY A 15 43.09 8.35 20.95
CA GLY A 15 42.60 7.78 19.69
C GLY A 15 43.01 6.32 19.48
N ARG A 16 43.32 5.60 20.58
CA ARG A 16 43.73 4.19 20.54
C ARG A 16 42.54 3.28 20.74
N ASP A 17 42.45 2.26 19.89
CA ASP A 17 41.58 1.10 20.17
C ASP A 17 42.07 0.42 21.45
N TRP A 18 41.15 0.07 22.34
CA TRP A 18 41.46 -0.53 23.64
C TRP A 18 40.87 -1.93 23.74
N GLN A 19 41.53 -2.79 24.50
CA GLN A 19 41.09 -4.14 24.83
C GLN A 19 40.77 -4.26 26.31
N LEU A 20 39.95 -5.24 26.71
CA LEU A 20 39.53 -5.40 28.11
C LEU A 20 40.73 -5.58 29.05
N GLU A 21 41.81 -6.18 28.57
CA GLU A 21 43.08 -6.36 29.26
C GLU A 21 43.75 -5.02 29.61
N ASP A 22 43.55 -3.97 28.80
CA ASP A 22 44.06 -2.63 29.09
C ASP A 22 43.38 -2.01 30.31
N LEU A 23 42.17 -2.46 30.66
CA LEU A 23 41.47 -2.08 31.90
C LEU A 23 41.70 -3.06 33.05
N GLY A 24 42.55 -4.06 32.85
CA GLY A 24 42.89 -5.09 33.84
C GLY A 24 42.00 -6.33 33.80
N GLY A 25 41.28 -6.54 32.70
CA GLY A 25 40.47 -7.73 32.46
C GLY A 25 39.11 -7.71 33.16
N ILE A 26 38.32 -8.76 32.91
CA ILE A 26 36.95 -8.88 33.42
C ILE A 26 36.91 -8.97 34.95
N GLU A 27 37.91 -9.58 35.58
CA GLU A 27 37.99 -9.74 37.04
C GLU A 27 38.14 -8.39 37.77
N GLN A 28 38.87 -7.44 37.17
CA GLN A 28 39.01 -6.11 37.73
C GLN A 28 37.77 -5.24 37.50
N LEU A 29 37.03 -5.51 36.42
CA LEU A 29 35.82 -4.77 36.08
C LEU A 29 34.60 -5.22 36.88
N ALA A 30 34.52 -6.51 37.24
CA ALA A 30 33.41 -7.09 38.00
C ALA A 30 33.05 -6.34 39.31
N PRO A 31 33.98 -6.05 40.24
CA PRO A 31 33.64 -5.32 41.46
C PRO A 31 33.22 -3.87 41.19
N ALA A 32 33.60 -3.30 40.04
CA ALA A 32 33.27 -1.93 39.65
C ALA A 32 32.00 -1.82 38.79
N ALA A 33 31.45 -2.93 38.29
CA ALA A 33 30.38 -2.97 37.30
C ALA A 33 29.18 -2.10 37.70
N ARG A 34 28.65 -2.29 38.92
CA ARG A 34 27.51 -1.49 39.41
C ARG A 34 27.81 0.01 39.52
N SER A 35 29.05 0.40 39.80
CA SER A 35 29.41 1.83 39.84
C SER A 35 29.51 2.43 38.44
N LEU A 36 30.07 1.66 37.49
CA LEU A 36 30.25 2.04 36.10
C LEU A 36 28.92 2.05 35.32
N GLY A 37 27.94 1.22 35.69
CA GLY A 37 26.65 1.17 34.99
C GLY A 37 25.84 2.47 35.08
N THR A 38 26.13 3.30 36.09
CA THR A 38 25.48 4.61 36.28
C THR A 38 26.15 5.74 35.52
N THR A 39 27.32 5.49 34.90
CA THR A 39 28.10 6.55 34.27
C THR A 39 27.77 6.69 32.78
N PRO A 40 27.94 7.91 32.22
CA PRO A 40 27.77 8.14 30.77
C PRO A 40 28.72 7.32 29.89
N ILE A 41 29.84 6.81 30.42
CA ILE A 41 30.82 6.04 29.65
C ILE A 41 30.46 4.56 29.49
N MET A 42 29.38 4.11 30.14
CA MET A 42 28.97 2.71 30.11
C MET A 42 28.85 2.13 28.69
N PRO A 43 28.24 2.79 27.68
CA PRO A 43 28.12 2.22 26.34
C PRO A 43 29.47 1.87 25.68
N GLU A 44 30.50 2.69 25.91
CA GLU A 44 31.86 2.47 25.41
C GLU A 44 32.48 1.21 26.04
N LEU A 45 32.20 0.94 27.32
CA LEU A 45 32.61 -0.30 27.98
C LEU A 45 31.78 -1.51 27.51
N PHE A 46 30.51 -1.26 27.20
CA PHE A 46 29.51 -2.29 27.00
C PHE A 46 29.72 -3.08 25.71
N HIS A 47 30.01 -2.41 24.60
CA HIS A 47 30.21 -3.08 23.31
C HIS A 47 31.39 -4.08 23.31
N PRO A 48 32.61 -3.72 23.78
CA PRO A 48 33.71 -4.69 23.91
C PRO A 48 33.40 -5.85 24.87
N LEU A 49 32.65 -5.60 25.96
CA LEU A 49 32.26 -6.65 26.91
C LEU A 49 31.31 -7.67 26.28
N VAL A 50 30.34 -7.23 25.47
CA VAL A 50 29.44 -8.12 24.73
C VAL A 50 30.20 -8.95 23.69
N LEU A 51 31.14 -8.33 22.97
CA LEU A 51 32.03 -9.04 22.04
C LEU A 51 32.92 -10.08 22.75
N GLY A 52 33.48 -9.70 23.91
CA GLY A 52 34.27 -10.58 24.76
C GLY A 52 33.46 -11.77 25.26
N TRP A 53 32.22 -11.55 25.69
CA TRP A 53 31.32 -12.59 26.17
C TRP A 53 31.06 -13.67 25.12
N GLY A 54 30.80 -13.28 23.86
CA GLY A 54 30.61 -14.23 22.76
C GLY A 54 31.85 -15.07 22.44
N ARG A 55 33.06 -14.58 22.77
CA ARG A 55 34.35 -15.25 22.49
C ARG A 55 34.94 -15.96 23.71
N ALA A 56 34.40 -15.73 24.91
CA ALA A 56 34.94 -16.25 26.15
C ALA A 56 34.82 -17.78 26.27
N GLN A 57 35.75 -18.37 27.02
CA GLN A 57 35.69 -19.78 27.44
C GLN A 57 34.55 -19.98 28.44
N ALA A 58 34.01 -21.20 28.53
CA ALA A 58 32.86 -21.50 29.38
C ALA A 58 33.04 -21.12 30.86
N SER A 59 34.28 -21.14 31.39
CA SER A 59 34.59 -20.71 32.76
C SER A 59 34.39 -19.21 33.00
N ASP A 60 34.60 -18.39 31.98
CA ASP A 60 34.67 -16.93 32.10
C ASP A 60 33.37 -16.27 31.63
N ARG A 61 32.52 -17.00 30.90
CA ARG A 61 31.25 -16.47 30.39
C ARG A 61 30.26 -16.10 31.49
N GLU A 62 30.21 -16.87 32.58
CA GLU A 62 29.35 -16.52 33.72
C GLU A 62 29.79 -15.21 34.39
N LEU A 63 31.11 -14.96 34.44
CA LEU A 63 31.63 -13.70 34.94
C LEU A 63 31.26 -12.54 34.01
N HIS A 64 31.41 -12.71 32.69
CA HIS A 64 30.97 -11.71 31.71
C HIS A 64 29.47 -11.41 31.81
N LYS A 65 28.64 -12.46 31.90
CA LYS A 65 27.19 -12.36 32.10
C LYS A 65 26.84 -11.58 33.35
N GLY A 66 27.50 -11.87 34.48
CA GLY A 66 27.32 -11.15 35.75
C GLY A 66 27.68 -9.68 35.63
N VAL A 67 28.81 -9.35 35.02
CA VAL A 67 29.24 -7.96 34.80
C VAL A 67 28.25 -7.19 33.91
N LEU A 68 27.84 -7.79 32.78
CA LEU A 68 26.88 -7.17 31.87
C LEU A 68 25.52 -6.97 32.54
N HIS A 69 25.07 -7.95 33.32
CA HIS A 69 23.85 -7.83 34.13
C HIS A 69 23.96 -6.66 35.12
N ASP A 70 25.04 -6.58 35.90
CA ASP A 70 25.24 -5.53 36.90
C ASP A 70 25.32 -4.13 36.29
N LEU A 71 25.96 -3.99 35.13
CA LEU A 71 26.03 -2.74 34.37
C LEU A 71 24.63 -2.29 33.93
N LEU A 72 23.84 -3.21 33.35
CA LEU A 72 22.50 -2.91 32.89
C LEU A 72 21.54 -2.66 34.06
N GLU A 73 21.59 -3.46 35.13
CA GLU A 73 20.67 -3.40 36.27
C GLU A 73 20.61 -2.00 36.86
N VAL A 74 21.77 -1.37 37.05
CA VAL A 74 21.90 -0.02 37.63
C VAL A 74 21.82 1.11 36.61
N ALA A 75 21.79 0.81 35.31
CA ALA A 75 21.70 1.82 34.27
C ALA A 75 20.36 2.56 34.37
N THR A 76 20.45 3.87 34.53
CA THR A 76 19.29 4.78 34.70
C THR A 76 19.26 5.90 33.66
N THR A 77 20.39 6.15 32.99
CA THR A 77 20.54 7.22 32.01
C THR A 77 19.94 6.83 30.66
N ASP A 78 19.13 7.71 30.08
CA ASP A 78 18.34 7.47 28.86
C ASP A 78 19.16 6.94 27.69
N PHE A 79 20.21 7.67 27.29
CA PHE A 79 21.03 7.30 26.14
C PHE A 79 21.82 6.01 26.40
N VAL A 80 22.19 5.73 27.65
CA VAL A 80 22.91 4.52 28.02
C VAL A 80 22.05 3.28 27.76
N LEU A 81 20.76 3.35 28.09
CA LEU A 81 19.82 2.26 27.82
C LEU A 81 19.50 2.12 26.33
N LEU A 82 19.38 3.23 25.60
CA LEU A 82 19.19 3.21 24.14
C LEU A 82 20.36 2.48 23.44
N GLU A 83 21.59 2.91 23.71
CA GLU A 83 22.79 2.29 23.14
C GLU A 83 22.93 0.82 23.57
N ALA A 84 22.67 0.51 24.85
CA ALA A 84 22.78 -0.86 25.34
C ALA A 84 21.80 -1.82 24.64
N VAL A 85 20.57 -1.36 24.38
CA VAL A 85 19.57 -2.13 23.62
C VAL A 85 20.03 -2.38 22.18
N ASP A 86 20.60 -1.36 21.53
CA ASP A 86 21.11 -1.48 20.16
C ASP A 86 22.33 -2.41 20.08
N ILE A 87 23.31 -2.23 20.97
CA ILE A 87 24.50 -3.10 21.07
C ILE A 87 24.09 -4.56 21.27
N LEU A 88 23.27 -4.87 22.28
CA LEU A 88 22.86 -6.25 22.53
C LEU A 88 22.05 -6.82 21.37
N GLY A 89 21.19 -6.00 20.76
CA GLY A 89 20.37 -6.40 19.61
C GLY A 89 21.21 -6.84 18.41
N GLN A 90 22.32 -6.15 18.15
CA GLN A 90 23.25 -6.47 17.05
C GLN A 90 24.05 -7.77 17.29
N HIS A 91 24.20 -8.20 18.54
CA HIS A 91 25.01 -9.37 18.93
C HIS A 91 24.18 -10.62 19.26
N ARG A 92 22.88 -10.64 18.95
CA ARG A 92 22.03 -11.83 19.16
C ARG A 92 22.38 -12.97 18.18
N PRO A 93 22.19 -14.24 18.57
CA PRO A 93 21.75 -14.71 19.90
C PRO A 93 22.87 -14.61 20.95
N LEU A 94 22.48 -14.37 22.21
CA LEU A 94 23.43 -14.22 23.32
C LEU A 94 23.73 -15.58 23.98
N PRO A 95 24.96 -15.81 24.47
CA PRO A 95 25.33 -17.06 25.14
C PRO A 95 24.68 -17.22 26.52
N ASP A 96 24.66 -18.46 27.04
CA ASP A 96 24.33 -18.83 28.42
C ASP A 96 23.01 -18.23 28.97
N GLU A 97 21.92 -18.37 28.21
CA GLU A 97 20.60 -17.82 28.54
C GLU A 97 20.58 -16.28 28.64
N GLY A 98 21.59 -15.62 28.07
CA GLY A 98 21.73 -14.17 28.05
C GLY A 98 20.51 -13.45 27.45
N ASP A 99 19.87 -14.06 26.46
CA ASP A 99 18.65 -13.52 25.87
C ASP A 99 17.47 -13.48 26.88
N GLU A 100 17.28 -14.52 27.69
CA GLU A 100 16.22 -14.52 28.72
C GLU A 100 16.53 -13.49 29.82
N CYS A 101 17.80 -13.41 30.22
CA CYS A 101 18.28 -12.43 31.19
C CYS A 101 18.01 -10.99 30.73
N CYS A 102 18.41 -10.64 29.51
CA CYS A 102 18.21 -9.31 28.94
C CYS A 102 16.72 -8.98 28.80
N PHE A 103 15.92 -9.91 28.26
CA PHE A 103 14.47 -9.72 28.14
C PHE A 103 13.82 -9.41 29.48
N MET A 104 14.10 -10.22 30.51
CA MET A 104 13.52 -10.04 31.84
C MET A 104 13.96 -8.73 32.48
N LEU A 105 15.23 -8.36 32.32
CA LEU A 105 15.76 -7.11 32.86
C LEU A 105 15.12 -5.90 32.21
N PHE A 106 15.04 -5.88 30.88
CA PHE A 106 14.40 -4.79 30.13
C PHE A 106 12.92 -4.66 30.46
N LEU A 107 12.20 -5.78 30.57
CA LEU A 107 10.80 -5.76 30.99
C LEU A 107 10.64 -5.20 32.40
N SER A 108 11.52 -5.59 33.34
CA SER A 108 11.48 -5.08 34.72
C SER A 108 11.74 -3.56 34.80
N LYS A 109 12.65 -3.05 33.96
CA LYS A 109 12.93 -1.62 33.84
C LYS A 109 11.76 -0.85 33.25
N ALA A 110 11.14 -1.37 32.19
CA ALA A 110 9.93 -0.77 31.62
C ALA A 110 8.78 -0.70 32.65
N ALA A 111 8.67 -1.74 33.49
CA ALA A 111 7.69 -1.84 34.56
C ALA A 111 8.03 -1.07 35.84
N THR A 112 9.22 -0.46 35.92
CA THR A 112 9.59 0.33 37.09
C THR A 112 8.76 1.60 37.08
N GLY A 113 7.84 1.71 38.05
CA GLY A 113 6.92 2.85 38.18
C GLY A 113 7.64 4.19 38.34
N ASP A 114 6.87 5.28 38.25
CA ASP A 114 7.39 6.64 38.36
C ASP A 114 8.33 6.75 39.57
N HIS A 115 9.41 7.53 39.40
CA HIS A 115 10.37 8.04 40.40
C HIS A 115 11.82 7.52 40.27
N SER A 116 12.11 6.40 39.58
CA SER A 116 13.51 5.92 39.44
C SER A 116 14.08 5.94 38.02
N LEU A 117 13.23 5.95 36.99
CA LEU A 117 13.64 6.04 35.59
C LEU A 117 12.78 7.08 34.88
N SER A 118 13.37 7.78 33.90
CA SER A 118 12.63 8.67 33.02
C SER A 118 11.69 7.87 32.09
N GLY A 119 10.69 8.54 31.51
CA GLY A 119 9.85 7.94 30.47
C GLY A 119 10.64 7.45 29.26
N LEU A 120 11.70 8.17 28.87
CA LEU A 120 12.57 7.81 27.76
C LEU A 120 13.43 6.56 28.06
N ALA A 121 13.99 6.46 29.26
CA ALA A 121 14.73 5.28 29.73
C ALA A 121 13.85 4.03 29.74
N ARG A 122 12.62 4.16 30.27
CA ARG A 122 11.63 3.07 30.27
C ARG A 122 11.18 2.68 28.87
N SER A 123 11.05 3.67 27.98
CA SER A 123 10.75 3.49 26.56
C SER A 123 11.84 2.70 25.84
N ALA A 124 13.11 3.00 26.12
CA ALA A 124 14.25 2.26 25.59
C ALA A 124 14.25 0.81 26.10
N ALA A 125 14.01 0.61 27.39
CA ALA A 125 13.90 -0.74 27.95
C ALA A 125 12.72 -1.51 27.34
N LEU A 126 11.56 -0.88 27.14
CA LEU A 126 10.41 -1.52 26.50
C LEU A 126 10.71 -1.93 25.05
N ASP A 127 11.42 -1.08 24.30
CA ASP A 127 11.95 -1.42 22.97
C ASP A 127 12.84 -2.67 23.03
N GLY A 128 13.80 -2.71 23.97
CA GLY A 128 14.61 -3.89 24.22
C GLY A 128 13.79 -5.15 24.49
N ALA A 129 12.80 -5.09 25.39
CA ALA A 129 11.95 -6.24 25.69
C ALA A 129 11.15 -6.69 24.44
N PHE A 130 10.64 -5.75 23.65
CA PHE A 130 9.89 -6.02 22.42
C PHE A 130 10.73 -6.73 21.36
N ARG A 131 11.96 -6.26 21.11
CA ARG A 131 12.89 -6.88 20.13
C ARG A 131 13.20 -8.35 20.47
N TRP A 132 13.26 -8.69 21.75
CA TRP A 132 13.46 -10.07 22.19
C TRP A 132 12.19 -10.91 21.99
N ALA A 133 11.03 -10.32 22.29
CA ALA A 133 9.74 -11.00 22.15
C ALA A 133 9.34 -11.32 20.70
N SER A 134 9.90 -10.64 19.69
CA SER A 134 9.51 -10.81 18.26
C SER A 134 9.34 -12.28 17.83
N ASP A 135 10.33 -13.13 18.14
CA ASP A 135 10.35 -14.54 17.68
C ASP A 135 10.15 -15.56 18.81
N ASN A 136 9.77 -15.14 20.01
CA ASN A 136 9.63 -16.03 21.17
C ASN A 136 8.25 -15.93 21.81
N ARG A 137 7.40 -16.94 21.57
CA ARG A 137 6.01 -16.96 22.07
C ARG A 137 5.89 -16.80 23.59
N ARG A 138 6.81 -17.36 24.38
CA ARG A 138 6.80 -17.22 25.85
C ARG A 138 6.98 -15.75 26.25
N TRP A 139 7.85 -15.03 25.56
CA TRP A 139 8.14 -13.63 25.83
C TRP A 139 7.06 -12.70 25.26
N GLN A 140 6.45 -13.04 24.11
CA GLN A 140 5.26 -12.36 23.60
C GLN A 140 4.13 -12.35 24.64
N LEU A 141 3.84 -13.50 25.26
CA LEU A 141 2.78 -13.60 26.27
C LEU A 141 3.08 -12.75 27.51
N ARG A 142 4.35 -12.68 27.94
CA ARG A 142 4.76 -11.81 29.06
C ARG A 142 4.64 -10.33 28.71
N LEU A 143 4.98 -9.95 27.48
CA LEU A 143 4.85 -8.57 27.05
C LEU A 143 3.38 -8.17 26.84
N LEU A 144 2.54 -9.10 26.39
CA LEU A 144 1.09 -8.91 26.32
C LEU A 144 0.52 -8.63 27.72
N ASP A 145 0.83 -9.46 28.72
CA ASP A 145 0.43 -9.24 30.12
C ASP A 145 0.86 -7.85 30.62
N PHE A 146 2.10 -7.44 30.29
CA PHE A 146 2.59 -6.10 30.58
C PHE A 146 1.76 -4.99 29.92
N PHE A 147 1.44 -5.12 28.62
CA PHE A 147 0.62 -4.13 27.91
C PHE A 147 -0.80 -4.01 28.47
N LEU A 148 -1.41 -5.12 28.88
CA LEU A 148 -2.73 -5.13 29.52
C LEU A 148 -2.73 -4.41 30.87
N GLY A 149 -1.58 -4.41 31.55
CA GLY A 149 -1.35 -3.77 32.84
C GLY A 149 -0.95 -2.29 32.79
N LEU A 150 -0.86 -1.66 31.61
CA LEU A 150 -0.47 -0.25 31.50
C LEU A 150 -1.43 0.67 32.25
N ALA A 151 -0.88 1.52 33.13
CA ALA A 151 -1.66 2.44 33.94
C ALA A 151 -1.88 3.77 33.20
N PRO A 152 -3.09 4.35 33.20
CA PRO A 152 -3.40 5.57 32.45
C PRO A 152 -2.78 6.85 33.06
N ASN A 153 -2.32 6.77 34.30
CA ASN A 153 -1.68 7.88 35.03
C ASN A 153 -0.15 7.79 35.03
N ASP A 154 0.41 6.91 34.19
CA ASP A 154 1.85 6.73 34.03
C ASP A 154 2.48 7.88 33.22
N ASP A 155 3.80 7.90 33.12
CA ASP A 155 4.55 8.89 32.36
C ASP A 155 4.06 8.99 30.91
N THR A 156 3.80 10.21 30.45
CA THR A 156 3.22 10.47 29.13
C THR A 156 4.16 10.11 27.97
N GLU A 157 5.46 10.35 28.12
CA GLU A 157 6.44 10.01 27.08
C GLU A 157 6.56 8.49 26.95
N PHE A 158 6.57 7.79 28.09
CA PHE A 158 6.51 6.33 28.12
C PHE A 158 5.24 5.77 27.47
N LEU A 159 4.06 6.29 27.84
CA LEU A 159 2.79 5.80 27.29
C LEU A 159 2.66 6.03 25.77
N ARG A 160 3.21 7.14 25.25
CA ARG A 160 3.31 7.37 23.79
C ARG A 160 4.13 6.28 23.12
N ARG A 161 5.33 5.98 23.64
CA ARG A 161 6.16 4.90 23.06
C ARG A 161 5.49 3.54 23.21
N ALA A 162 4.85 3.28 24.35
CA ALA A 162 4.11 2.05 24.58
C ALA A 162 2.98 1.88 23.55
N ALA A 163 2.21 2.93 23.25
CA ALA A 163 1.20 2.91 22.20
C ALA A 163 1.79 2.51 20.83
N LYS A 164 2.93 3.11 20.44
CA LYS A 164 3.65 2.74 19.19
C LYS A 164 4.00 1.26 19.17
N ILE A 165 4.61 0.76 20.24
CA ILE A 165 5.06 -0.62 20.32
C ILE A 165 3.87 -1.59 20.32
N VAL A 166 2.78 -1.28 21.03
CA VAL A 166 1.54 -2.06 21.03
C VAL A 166 0.96 -2.16 19.61
N GLY A 167 0.93 -1.05 18.86
CA GLY A 167 0.47 -1.02 17.47
C GLY A 167 1.31 -1.88 16.54
N VAL A 168 2.64 -1.79 16.64
CA VAL A 168 3.52 -2.64 15.84
C VAL A 168 3.48 -4.10 16.29
N ALA A 169 3.33 -4.38 17.59
CA ALA A 169 3.11 -5.73 18.10
C ALA A 169 1.84 -6.34 17.50
N TYR A 170 0.75 -5.57 17.42
CA TYR A 170 -0.48 -6.04 16.77
C TYR A 170 -0.27 -6.45 15.31
N SER A 171 0.48 -5.65 14.53
CA SER A 171 0.74 -5.98 13.11
C SER A 171 1.38 -7.36 12.91
N HIS A 172 2.15 -7.84 13.89
CA HIS A 172 2.82 -9.15 13.84
C HIS A 172 2.03 -10.25 14.57
N TRP A 173 1.47 -9.96 15.75
CA TRP A 173 0.87 -10.98 16.63
C TRP A 173 -0.63 -11.17 16.40
N ARG A 174 -1.30 -10.15 15.85
CA ARG A 174 -2.75 -10.14 15.58
C ARG A 174 -3.63 -10.45 16.80
N ASP A 175 -3.16 -10.08 17.98
CA ASP A 175 -3.91 -10.23 19.23
C ASP A 175 -4.87 -9.06 19.44
N LYS A 176 -6.17 -9.35 19.55
CA LYS A 176 -7.23 -8.33 19.64
C LYS A 176 -7.18 -7.53 20.92
N GLU A 177 -6.62 -8.08 21.99
CA GLU A 177 -6.53 -7.36 23.27
C GLU A 177 -5.61 -6.13 23.16
N LEU A 178 -4.62 -6.15 22.26
CA LEU A 178 -3.76 -4.99 21.96
C LEU A 178 -4.55 -3.82 21.38
N VAL A 179 -5.59 -4.10 20.58
CA VAL A 179 -6.49 -3.06 20.05
C VAL A 179 -7.29 -2.43 21.19
N GLU A 180 -7.71 -3.20 22.18
CA GLU A 180 -8.39 -2.67 23.36
C GLU A 180 -7.47 -1.78 24.22
N VAL A 181 -6.19 -2.15 24.35
CA VAL A 181 -5.18 -1.31 25.00
C VAL A 181 -5.04 0.03 24.27
N LEU A 182 -4.94 0.03 22.94
CA LEU A 182 -4.88 1.26 22.16
C LEU A 182 -6.13 2.13 22.33
N HIS A 183 -7.33 1.56 22.40
CA HIS A 183 -8.56 2.31 22.69
C HIS A 183 -8.52 2.99 24.05
N LYS A 184 -7.97 2.33 25.08
CA LYS A 184 -7.79 2.91 26.42
C LYS A 184 -6.79 4.07 26.37
N LEU A 185 -5.65 3.89 25.70
CA LEU A 185 -4.62 4.93 25.55
C LEU A 185 -5.11 6.12 24.72
N ALA A 186 -5.99 5.90 23.74
CA ALA A 186 -6.59 6.97 22.94
C ALA A 186 -7.50 7.91 23.74
N GLN A 187 -7.94 7.52 24.95
CA GLN A 187 -8.69 8.40 25.84
C GLN A 187 -7.81 9.44 26.53
N LEU A 188 -6.48 9.27 26.49
CA LEU A 188 -5.53 10.18 27.12
C LEU A 188 -5.07 11.21 26.10
N ASP A 189 -5.44 12.48 26.28
CA ASP A 189 -5.18 13.54 25.29
C ASP A 189 -3.71 13.62 24.84
N ALA A 190 -2.78 13.46 25.78
CA ALA A 190 -1.36 13.54 25.48
C ALA A 190 -0.85 12.34 24.67
N VAL A 191 -1.51 11.18 24.72
CA VAL A 191 -1.13 9.92 24.01
C VAL A 191 -2.00 9.68 22.78
N ARG A 192 -3.17 10.33 22.72
CA ARG A 192 -4.19 10.19 21.67
C ARG A 192 -3.65 10.21 20.25
N PRO A 193 -2.76 11.13 19.82
CA PRO A 193 -2.27 11.15 18.44
C PRO A 193 -1.59 9.83 18.03
N GLU A 194 -0.76 9.27 18.90
CA GLU A 194 -0.05 8.02 18.64
C GLU A 194 -0.98 6.81 18.73
N ALA A 195 -1.84 6.75 19.74
CA ALA A 195 -2.78 5.64 19.92
C ALA A 195 -3.79 5.55 18.77
N THR A 196 -4.32 6.69 18.30
CA THR A 196 -5.25 6.74 17.15
C THR A 196 -4.55 6.44 15.83
N PHE A 197 -3.28 6.85 15.68
CA PHE A 197 -2.47 6.44 14.53
C PHE A 197 -2.37 4.91 14.46
N GLU A 198 -1.98 4.27 15.57
CA GLU A 198 -1.83 2.81 15.60
C GLU A 198 -3.18 2.06 15.52
N LEU A 199 -4.28 2.64 16.02
CA LEU A 199 -5.63 2.13 15.74
C LEU A 199 -5.97 2.18 14.25
N GLY A 200 -5.58 3.26 13.56
CA GLY A 200 -5.69 3.39 12.12
C GLY A 200 -4.90 2.31 11.38
N MET A 201 -3.66 2.05 11.80
CA MET A 201 -2.83 0.99 11.21
C MET A 201 -3.37 -0.42 11.51
N ALA A 202 -3.97 -0.63 12.69
CA ALA A 202 -4.62 -1.89 13.03
C ALA A 202 -5.86 -2.14 12.16
N ALA A 203 -6.71 -1.12 12.00
CA ALA A 203 -7.88 -1.17 11.13
C ALA A 203 -7.49 -1.31 9.65
N LEU A 204 -6.40 -0.67 9.22
CA LEU A 204 -5.84 -0.84 7.87
C LEU A 204 -5.43 -2.29 7.64
N SER A 205 -4.68 -2.87 8.58
CA SER A 205 -4.24 -4.26 8.49
C SER A 205 -5.44 -5.21 8.39
N GLU A 206 -6.51 -4.95 9.14
CA GLU A 206 -7.76 -5.72 9.05
C GLU A 206 -8.49 -5.51 7.72
N ALA A 207 -8.53 -4.29 7.20
CA ALA A 207 -9.12 -3.96 5.89
C ALA A 207 -8.42 -4.71 4.75
N MET A 208 -7.09 -4.79 4.80
CA MET A 208 -6.28 -5.54 3.86
C MET A 208 -6.62 -7.02 3.81
N ASP A 209 -7.07 -7.59 4.93
CA ASP A 209 -7.42 -9.01 5.08
C ASP A 209 -8.89 -9.32 4.66
N ARG A 210 -9.67 -8.31 4.26
CA ARG A 210 -11.08 -8.49 3.82
C ARG A 210 -11.19 -8.86 2.34
N GLU A 211 -11.86 -9.97 2.05
CA GLU A 211 -12.15 -10.37 0.67
C GLU A 211 -13.43 -9.72 0.12
N ASP A 212 -14.43 -9.47 0.97
CA ASP A 212 -15.70 -8.86 0.55
C ASP A 212 -15.58 -7.35 0.36
N ARG A 213 -16.12 -6.83 -0.75
CA ARG A 213 -16.06 -5.41 -1.12
C ARG A 213 -16.68 -4.50 -0.09
N ASN A 214 -17.87 -4.83 0.41
CA ASN A 214 -18.58 -3.94 1.35
C ASN A 214 -17.88 -3.92 2.71
N SER A 215 -17.39 -5.08 3.14
CA SER A 215 -16.60 -5.25 4.35
C SER A 215 -15.25 -4.53 4.27
N ALA A 216 -14.54 -4.67 3.15
CA ALA A 216 -13.29 -3.95 2.87
C ALA A 216 -13.50 -2.43 2.86
N THR A 217 -14.54 -1.95 2.16
CA THR A 217 -14.86 -0.51 2.10
C THR A 217 -15.14 0.05 3.49
N THR A 218 -15.89 -0.67 4.32
CA THR A 218 -16.20 -0.25 5.70
C THR A 218 -14.93 -0.21 6.56
N ALA A 219 -14.08 -1.23 6.45
CA ALA A 219 -12.83 -1.30 7.19
C ALA A 219 -11.82 -0.22 6.75
N PHE A 220 -11.70 0.08 5.46
CA PHE A 220 -10.85 1.18 4.97
C PHE A 220 -11.34 2.55 5.43
N ARG A 221 -12.66 2.76 5.51
CA ARG A 221 -13.22 4.00 6.09
C ARG A 221 -12.92 4.11 7.59
N MET A 222 -13.04 3.02 8.35
CA MET A 222 -12.65 3.02 9.76
C MET A 222 -11.16 3.37 9.94
N ALA A 223 -10.28 2.78 9.13
CA ALA A 223 -8.85 3.10 9.16
C ALA A 223 -8.58 4.57 8.87
N ARG A 224 -9.25 5.12 7.85
CA ARG A 224 -9.19 6.54 7.48
C ARG A 224 -9.65 7.45 8.63
N ASP A 225 -10.77 7.13 9.28
CA ASP A 225 -11.34 7.97 10.33
C ASP A 225 -10.40 8.05 11.56
N TRP A 226 -9.73 6.94 11.92
CA TRP A 226 -8.71 6.93 12.97
C TRP A 226 -7.46 7.74 12.60
N LEU A 227 -7.00 7.63 11.35
CA LEU A 227 -5.85 8.40 10.88
C LEU A 227 -6.16 9.90 10.76
N ASP A 228 -7.38 10.28 10.37
CA ASP A 228 -7.83 11.67 10.36
C ASP A 228 -7.87 12.26 11.78
N GLU A 229 -8.36 11.49 12.75
CA GLU A 229 -8.32 11.89 14.18
C GLU A 229 -6.87 12.10 14.65
N SER A 230 -5.95 11.18 14.34
CA SER A 230 -4.54 11.33 14.65
C SER A 230 -3.92 12.57 14.00
N ASN A 231 -4.23 12.81 12.73
CA ASN A 231 -3.73 13.93 11.96
C ASN A 231 -4.23 15.29 12.49
N ARG A 232 -5.46 15.35 13.02
CA ARG A 232 -6.01 16.56 13.66
C ARG A 232 -5.41 16.84 15.02
N ALA A 233 -5.03 15.79 15.75
CA ALA A 233 -4.45 15.91 17.09
C ALA A 233 -2.93 16.18 17.06
N SER A 234 -2.26 15.91 15.94
CA SER A 234 -0.81 16.11 15.76
C SER A 234 -0.49 17.37 14.97
N GLU A 235 0.53 18.14 15.39
CA GLU A 235 0.92 19.37 14.69
C GLU A 235 1.51 19.11 13.30
N ARG A 236 2.22 17.98 13.11
CA ARG A 236 2.75 17.55 11.80
C ARG A 236 3.29 16.10 11.84
N SER A 237 2.57 15.16 11.23
CA SER A 237 3.01 13.77 11.07
C SER A 237 2.95 13.34 9.60
N PRO A 238 4.07 13.38 8.85
CA PRO A 238 4.07 13.00 7.42
C PRO A 238 3.71 11.53 7.21
N GLU A 239 3.98 10.67 8.21
CA GLU A 239 3.54 9.26 8.18
C GLU A 239 2.01 9.17 8.19
N THR A 240 1.36 9.88 9.11
CA THR A 240 -0.12 9.89 9.20
C THR A 240 -0.75 10.44 7.93
N SER A 241 -0.23 11.56 7.43
CA SER A 241 -0.76 12.18 6.21
C SER A 241 -0.56 11.29 4.98
N LEU A 242 0.55 10.54 4.89
CA LEU A 242 0.79 9.58 3.80
C LEU A 242 -0.29 8.50 3.74
N TYR A 243 -0.58 7.84 4.87
CA TYR A 243 -1.59 6.80 4.91
C TYR A 243 -3.00 7.35 4.70
N LEU A 244 -3.30 8.52 5.27
CA LEU A 244 -4.59 9.19 5.09
C LEU A 244 -4.85 9.52 3.62
N ASP A 245 -3.91 10.19 2.95
CA ASP A 245 -4.02 10.53 1.52
C ASP A 245 -4.04 9.27 0.63
N GLY A 246 -3.30 8.22 1.02
CA GLY A 246 -3.31 6.93 0.33
C GLY A 246 -4.68 6.25 0.40
N LEU A 247 -5.35 6.29 1.56
CA LEU A 247 -6.70 5.78 1.74
C LEU A 247 -7.74 6.61 1.01
N ASP A 248 -7.62 7.94 1.06
CA ASP A 248 -8.49 8.85 0.31
C ASP A 248 -8.38 8.65 -1.19
N LEU A 249 -7.17 8.41 -1.70
CA LEU A 249 -6.94 8.04 -3.09
C LEU A 249 -7.61 6.71 -3.44
N LEU A 250 -7.43 5.66 -2.62
CA LEU A 250 -8.01 4.35 -2.87
C LEU A 250 -9.55 4.40 -2.87
N LEU A 251 -10.14 5.10 -1.90
CA LEU A 251 -11.59 5.30 -1.80
C LEU A 251 -12.12 6.15 -2.96
N SER A 252 -11.41 7.21 -3.34
CA SER A 252 -11.78 8.06 -4.49
C SER A 252 -11.70 7.27 -5.80
N PHE A 253 -10.66 6.45 -5.96
CA PHE A 253 -10.55 5.54 -7.09
C PHE A 253 -11.74 4.59 -7.12
N HIS A 254 -12.02 3.89 -6.02
CA HIS A 254 -13.17 2.98 -5.91
C HIS A 254 -14.51 3.63 -6.30
N ASN A 255 -14.73 4.86 -5.86
CA ASN A 255 -15.98 5.61 -6.12
C ASN A 255 -16.07 6.21 -7.54
N GLY A 256 -15.09 5.98 -8.41
CA GLY A 256 -15.14 6.49 -9.78
C GLY A 256 -14.77 7.97 -9.94
N ALA A 257 -13.98 8.54 -9.02
CA ALA A 257 -13.49 9.92 -9.14
C ALA A 257 -12.70 10.14 -10.44
N ALA A 258 -12.72 11.37 -10.95
CA ALA A 258 -12.00 11.75 -12.16
C ALA A 258 -10.48 11.59 -12.03
N SER A 259 -9.81 11.24 -13.14
CA SER A 259 -8.35 11.04 -13.20
C SER A 259 -7.55 12.24 -12.66
N ALA A 260 -7.97 13.48 -12.96
CA ALA A 260 -7.34 14.69 -12.44
C ALA A 260 -7.33 14.77 -10.89
N SER A 261 -8.43 14.35 -10.24
CA SER A 261 -8.51 14.33 -8.77
C SER A 261 -7.59 13.26 -8.19
N ILE A 262 -7.49 12.10 -8.83
CA ILE A 262 -6.64 11.00 -8.41
C ILE A 262 -5.16 11.38 -8.57
N ALA A 263 -4.80 12.07 -9.66
CA ALA A 263 -3.45 12.58 -9.88
C ALA A 263 -3.03 13.58 -8.79
N SER A 264 -3.93 14.49 -8.39
CA SER A 264 -3.67 15.43 -7.29
C SER A 264 -3.45 14.70 -5.96
N ALA A 265 -4.29 13.72 -5.63
CA ALA A 265 -4.14 12.93 -4.40
C ALA A 265 -2.82 12.14 -4.41
N SER A 266 -2.45 11.57 -5.55
CA SER A 266 -1.19 10.83 -5.71
C SER A 266 0.03 11.73 -5.48
N ALA A 267 -0.01 12.97 -5.98
CA ALA A 267 1.06 13.94 -5.75
C ALA A 267 1.21 14.29 -4.25
N CYS A 268 0.10 14.38 -3.51
CA CYS A 268 0.15 14.56 -2.05
C CYS A 268 0.83 13.38 -1.35
N VAL A 269 0.46 12.14 -1.70
CA VAL A 269 1.11 10.92 -1.19
C VAL A 269 2.62 10.93 -1.48
N GLN A 270 3.04 11.26 -2.72
CA GLN A 270 4.46 11.31 -3.08
C GLN A 270 5.23 12.34 -2.24
N ARG A 271 4.63 13.51 -2.01
CA ARG A 271 5.22 14.57 -1.17
C ARG A 271 5.42 14.09 0.27
N HIS A 272 4.42 13.42 0.85
CA HIS A 272 4.51 12.91 2.21
C HIS A 272 5.49 11.74 2.35
N ALA A 273 5.59 10.87 1.34
CA ALA A 273 6.62 9.83 1.29
C ALA A 273 8.03 10.44 1.24
N PHE A 274 8.22 11.49 0.44
CA PHE A 274 9.49 12.21 0.41
C PHE A 274 9.83 12.87 1.75
N GLU A 275 8.87 13.57 2.38
CA GLU A 275 9.04 14.17 3.71
C GLU A 275 9.42 13.11 4.76
N LEU A 276 8.74 11.95 4.76
CA LEU A 276 9.02 10.84 5.67
C LEU A 276 10.42 10.25 5.46
N HIS A 277 10.86 10.06 4.21
CA HIS A 277 12.21 9.58 3.91
C HIS A 277 13.29 10.60 4.31
N ALA A 278 13.04 11.90 4.08
CA ALA A 278 13.97 12.95 4.47
C ALA A 278 14.14 13.05 5.99
N TRP A 279 13.07 12.79 6.75
CA TRP A 279 13.10 12.86 8.22
C TRP A 279 13.64 11.59 8.87
N SER A 280 13.39 10.42 8.27
CA SER A 280 13.84 9.16 8.85
C SER A 280 15.34 8.92 8.69
N GLY A 281 16.01 9.52 7.69
CA GLY A 281 17.48 9.52 7.56
C GLY A 281 18.16 8.13 7.58
N GLY A 282 17.40 7.04 7.44
CA GLY A 282 17.84 5.67 7.69
C GLY A 282 18.10 5.31 9.16
N SER A 283 17.80 6.20 10.12
CA SER A 283 18.03 6.01 11.55
C SER A 283 16.68 5.82 12.26
N GLY A 284 16.38 4.58 12.63
CA GLY A 284 15.21 4.23 13.43
C GLY A 284 15.35 2.82 13.99
N PRO A 285 14.59 2.47 15.05
CA PRO A 285 14.59 1.13 15.59
C PRO A 285 14.36 0.07 14.50
N PRO A 286 15.10 -1.06 14.50
CA PRO A 286 15.01 -2.06 13.42
C PRO A 286 13.58 -2.59 13.18
N TRP A 287 12.76 -2.67 14.23
CA TRP A 287 11.36 -3.14 14.13
C TRP A 287 10.42 -2.17 13.40
N LEU A 288 10.82 -0.91 13.20
CA LEU A 288 10.08 0.04 12.34
C LEU A 288 10.45 -0.08 10.85
N GLY A 289 11.46 -0.87 10.48
CA GLY A 289 11.89 -1.02 9.09
C GLY A 289 10.78 -1.56 8.17
N SER A 290 9.91 -2.42 8.69
CA SER A 290 8.75 -2.94 7.95
C SER A 290 7.74 -1.83 7.62
N ARG A 291 7.49 -0.89 8.55
CA ARG A 291 6.61 0.27 8.35
C ARG A 291 7.13 1.23 7.28
N GLN A 292 8.45 1.46 7.24
CA GLN A 292 9.06 2.29 6.19
C GLN A 292 8.94 1.64 4.81
N THR A 293 9.08 0.31 4.74
CA THR A 293 8.88 -0.44 3.50
C THR A 293 7.40 -0.37 3.07
N GLU A 294 6.47 -0.52 4.02
CA GLU A 294 5.03 -0.40 3.79
C GLU A 294 4.65 0.98 3.24
N ALA A 295 5.18 2.07 3.82
CA ALA A 295 4.96 3.44 3.34
C ALA A 295 5.45 3.65 1.89
N ALA A 296 6.60 3.07 1.54
CA ALA A 296 7.12 3.10 0.17
C ALA A 296 6.19 2.33 -0.80
N CYS A 297 5.68 1.16 -0.40
CA CYS A 297 4.72 0.40 -1.19
C CYS A 297 3.41 1.18 -1.42
N TRP A 298 2.90 1.89 -0.41
CA TRP A 298 1.72 2.76 -0.56
C TRP A 298 1.96 3.92 -1.53
N SER A 299 3.15 4.50 -1.53
CA SER A 299 3.54 5.52 -2.51
C SER A 299 3.61 4.96 -3.93
N VAL A 300 4.12 3.74 -4.13
CA VAL A 300 4.10 3.07 -5.44
C VAL A 300 2.67 2.78 -5.87
N LEU A 301 1.82 2.30 -4.97
CA LEU A 301 0.40 2.03 -5.24
C LEU A 301 -0.34 3.30 -5.69
N ALA A 302 -0.17 4.40 -4.97
CA ALA A 302 -0.79 5.69 -5.30
C ALA A 302 -0.41 6.17 -6.70
N ARG A 303 0.85 5.97 -7.10
CA ARG A 303 1.34 6.32 -8.44
C ARG A 303 0.77 5.40 -9.52
N ALA A 304 0.76 4.09 -9.27
CA ALA A 304 0.21 3.10 -10.19
C ALA A 304 -1.29 3.33 -10.44
N ILE A 305 -2.07 3.59 -9.39
CA ILE A 305 -3.50 3.92 -9.49
C ILE A 305 -3.72 5.21 -10.28
N ALA A 306 -2.92 6.25 -10.05
CA ALA A 306 -3.03 7.51 -10.79
C ALA A 306 -2.70 7.36 -12.28
N GLY A 307 -1.63 6.62 -12.61
CA GLY A 307 -1.29 6.30 -14.00
C GLY A 307 -2.41 5.52 -14.69
N LEU A 308 -2.90 4.47 -14.03
CA LEU A 308 -4.01 3.65 -14.55
C LEU A 308 -5.30 4.47 -14.73
N ALA A 309 -5.61 5.39 -13.82
CA ALA A 309 -6.81 6.21 -13.93
C ALA A 309 -6.83 7.05 -15.22
N VAL A 310 -5.67 7.57 -15.66
CA VAL A 310 -5.53 8.28 -16.94
C VAL A 310 -5.74 7.32 -18.11
N SER A 311 -5.07 6.17 -18.11
CA SER A 311 -5.19 5.19 -19.19
C SER A 311 -6.59 4.59 -19.32
N LEU A 312 -7.36 4.50 -18.22
CA LEU A 312 -8.74 4.02 -18.25
C LEU A 312 -9.70 5.03 -18.92
N ASP A 313 -9.37 6.33 -18.95
CA ASP A 313 -10.18 7.36 -19.59
C ASP A 313 -9.93 7.42 -21.13
N GLU A 314 -8.85 6.80 -21.62
CA GLU A 314 -8.52 6.74 -23.05
C GLU A 314 -9.43 5.75 -23.80
N PRO A 315 -9.84 6.02 -25.05
CA PRO A 315 -10.65 5.08 -25.82
C PRO A 315 -9.89 3.79 -26.21
N SER A 316 -8.57 3.89 -26.35
CA SER A 316 -7.64 2.79 -26.69
C SER A 316 -6.22 3.19 -26.32
N TRP A 317 -5.37 2.23 -25.97
CA TRP A 317 -3.99 2.52 -25.58
C TRP A 317 -3.05 2.56 -26.77
N TRP A 318 -2.15 3.54 -26.78
CA TRP A 318 -1.07 3.66 -27.77
C TRP A 318 -0.03 2.54 -27.63
N GLU A 319 0.35 2.22 -26.40
CA GLU A 319 1.26 1.12 -26.04
C GLU A 319 0.54 0.11 -25.13
N PRO A 320 -0.27 -0.81 -25.69
CA PRO A 320 -1.12 -1.69 -24.90
C PRO A 320 -0.35 -2.61 -23.97
N ALA A 321 0.80 -3.13 -24.39
CA ALA A 321 1.60 -4.03 -23.56
C ALA A 321 2.02 -3.35 -22.25
N THR A 322 2.61 -2.15 -22.33
CA THR A 322 3.03 -1.36 -21.16
C THR A 322 1.86 -1.04 -20.23
N VAL A 323 0.73 -0.58 -20.79
CA VAL A 323 -0.46 -0.24 -19.98
C VAL A 323 -1.05 -1.48 -19.32
N ILE A 324 -1.11 -2.60 -20.02
CA ILE A 324 -1.65 -3.87 -19.50
C ILE A 324 -0.75 -4.40 -18.39
N GLU A 325 0.55 -4.42 -18.63
CA GLU A 325 1.53 -4.99 -17.72
C GLU A 325 1.77 -4.08 -16.50
N GLU A 326 2.34 -2.91 -16.73
CA GLU A 326 2.84 -2.03 -15.66
C GLU A 326 1.71 -1.28 -14.92
N GLY A 327 0.57 -1.08 -15.59
CA GLY A 327 -0.58 -0.37 -15.04
C GLY A 327 -1.70 -1.31 -14.59
N LEU A 328 -2.39 -1.92 -15.55
CA LEU A 328 -3.64 -2.64 -15.35
C LEU A 328 -3.46 -3.87 -14.46
N LEU A 329 -2.62 -4.83 -14.85
CA LEU A 329 -2.42 -6.10 -14.14
C LEU A 329 -1.62 -5.89 -12.85
N SER A 330 -0.71 -4.92 -12.84
CA SER A 330 -0.02 -4.46 -11.63
C SER A 330 -1.02 -3.99 -10.57
N VAL A 331 -1.93 -3.06 -10.88
CA VAL A 331 -2.93 -2.57 -9.90
C VAL A 331 -4.01 -3.62 -9.63
N TYR A 332 -4.43 -4.42 -10.62
CA TYR A 332 -5.42 -5.48 -10.46
C TYR A 332 -4.98 -6.57 -9.46
N ASN A 333 -3.67 -6.69 -9.22
CA ASN A 333 -3.04 -7.61 -8.27
C ASN A 333 -2.13 -6.88 -7.27
N ALA A 334 -2.49 -5.64 -6.91
CA ALA A 334 -1.69 -4.73 -6.08
C ALA A 334 -1.17 -5.35 -4.78
N GLY A 335 -1.93 -6.25 -4.16
CA GLY A 335 -1.53 -7.02 -2.99
C GLY A 335 -0.21 -7.75 -3.21
N ARG A 336 -0.11 -8.52 -4.30
CA ARG A 336 1.10 -9.29 -4.64
C ARG A 336 2.17 -8.45 -5.33
N SER A 337 1.80 -7.63 -6.30
CA SER A 337 2.73 -6.90 -7.18
C SER A 337 3.41 -5.71 -6.49
N ILE A 338 2.67 -4.98 -5.64
CA ILE A 338 3.12 -3.71 -5.05
C ILE A 338 3.30 -3.84 -3.54
N LEU A 339 2.31 -4.41 -2.86
CA LEU A 339 2.27 -4.50 -1.40
C LEU A 339 2.97 -5.76 -0.85
N ARG A 340 3.50 -6.62 -1.74
CA ARG A 340 4.30 -7.82 -1.43
C ARG A 340 3.60 -8.81 -0.49
N ARG A 341 2.29 -8.92 -0.61
CA ARG A 341 1.45 -9.87 0.12
C ARG A 341 1.36 -11.19 -0.65
N ASP A 342 1.13 -12.26 0.09
CA ASP A 342 0.99 -13.63 -0.41
C ASP A 342 -0.40 -13.92 -1.00
N GLN A 343 -1.41 -13.13 -0.62
CA GLN A 343 -2.82 -13.33 -0.97
C GLN A 343 -3.47 -12.04 -1.47
N HIS A 344 -4.48 -12.19 -2.34
CA HIS A 344 -5.41 -11.11 -2.69
C HIS A 344 -6.24 -10.73 -1.47
N GLY A 345 -6.66 -9.46 -1.37
CA GLY A 345 -7.46 -9.02 -0.24
C GLY A 345 -8.19 -7.71 -0.50
N GLY A 346 -8.22 -6.86 0.52
CA GLY A 346 -9.05 -5.66 0.54
C GLY A 346 -8.80 -4.72 -0.62
N VAL A 347 -7.54 -4.52 -1.01
CA VAL A 347 -7.18 -3.59 -2.10
C VAL A 347 -7.73 -4.07 -3.43
N GLU A 348 -7.59 -5.36 -3.76
CA GLU A 348 -8.18 -5.96 -4.96
C GLU A 348 -9.70 -5.76 -4.98
N SER A 349 -10.37 -5.98 -3.86
CA SER A 349 -11.81 -5.78 -3.73
C SER A 349 -12.24 -4.32 -3.94
N MET A 350 -11.33 -3.36 -3.69
CA MET A 350 -11.56 -1.94 -3.96
C MET A 350 -11.29 -1.55 -5.42
N VAL A 351 -10.18 -2.01 -6.02
CA VAL A 351 -9.73 -1.54 -7.34
C VAL A 351 -10.35 -2.32 -8.51
N ARG A 352 -10.52 -3.65 -8.38
CA ARG A 352 -11.01 -4.51 -9.46
C ARG A 352 -12.38 -4.11 -9.99
N PRO A 353 -13.38 -3.71 -9.18
CA PRO A 353 -14.69 -3.30 -9.71
C PRO A 353 -14.60 -2.16 -10.72
N ARG A 354 -13.89 -1.07 -10.38
CA ARG A 354 -13.73 0.08 -11.28
C ARG A 354 -12.99 -0.32 -12.54
N ILE A 355 -11.88 -1.06 -12.41
CA ILE A 355 -11.09 -1.52 -13.56
C ILE A 355 -11.97 -2.30 -14.54
N ARG A 356 -12.71 -3.31 -14.04
CA ARG A 356 -13.62 -4.11 -14.85
C ARG A 356 -14.64 -3.25 -15.58
N THR A 357 -15.32 -2.35 -14.86
CA THR A 357 -16.35 -1.49 -15.45
C THR A 357 -15.79 -0.52 -16.48
N SER A 358 -14.62 0.08 -16.23
CA SER A 358 -14.00 1.01 -17.18
C SER A 358 -13.55 0.30 -18.46
N VAL A 359 -12.85 -0.83 -18.33
CA VAL A 359 -12.39 -1.60 -19.50
C VAL A 359 -13.58 -2.15 -20.28
N ALA A 360 -14.60 -2.70 -19.61
CA ALA A 360 -15.79 -3.23 -20.28
C ALA A 360 -16.57 -2.18 -21.10
N ARG A 361 -16.47 -0.89 -20.76
CA ARG A 361 -17.11 0.20 -21.52
C ARG A 361 -16.43 0.50 -22.84
N GLN A 362 -15.14 0.17 -22.98
CA GLN A 362 -14.32 0.50 -24.15
C GLN A 362 -13.97 -0.78 -24.91
N ALA A 363 -14.68 -1.08 -25.99
CA ALA A 363 -14.46 -2.28 -26.79
C ALA A 363 -13.01 -2.41 -27.31
N GLY A 364 -12.35 -1.28 -27.60
CA GLY A 364 -10.94 -1.23 -27.99
C GLY A 364 -9.99 -1.75 -26.91
N GLN A 365 -10.19 -1.33 -25.66
CA GLN A 365 -9.38 -1.80 -24.52
C GLN A 365 -9.61 -3.30 -24.26
N VAL A 366 -10.85 -3.78 -24.31
CA VAL A 366 -11.16 -5.23 -24.18
C VAL A 366 -10.44 -6.04 -25.26
N HIS A 367 -10.47 -5.57 -26.51
CA HIS A 367 -9.77 -6.22 -27.61
C HIS A 367 -8.25 -6.25 -27.39
N GLN A 368 -7.66 -5.15 -26.93
CA GLN A 368 -6.22 -5.05 -26.62
C GLN A 368 -5.80 -6.04 -25.52
N VAL A 369 -6.57 -6.18 -24.45
CA VAL A 369 -6.28 -7.16 -23.37
C VAL A 369 -6.37 -8.60 -23.90
N ARG A 370 -7.36 -8.91 -24.74
CA ARG A 370 -7.50 -10.24 -25.36
C ARG A 370 -6.34 -10.55 -26.31
N MET A 371 -5.95 -9.59 -27.14
CA MET A 371 -4.80 -9.74 -28.04
C MET A 371 -3.51 -9.95 -27.26
N TRP A 372 -3.29 -9.18 -26.19
CA TRP A 372 -2.13 -9.36 -25.32
C TRP A 372 -2.08 -10.78 -24.74
N LEU A 373 -3.19 -11.30 -24.22
CA LEU A 373 -3.25 -12.65 -23.65
C LEU A 373 -2.95 -13.75 -24.69
N GLN A 374 -3.42 -13.57 -25.94
CA GLN A 374 -3.13 -14.51 -27.03
C GLN A 374 -1.63 -14.59 -27.36
N HIS A 375 -0.93 -13.46 -27.28
CA HIS A 375 0.51 -13.38 -27.56
C HIS A 375 1.38 -13.72 -26.34
N ASN A 376 0.84 -13.65 -25.12
CA ASN A 376 1.57 -13.78 -23.86
C ASN A 376 1.04 -14.91 -22.96
N THR A 377 0.74 -16.08 -23.53
CA THR A 377 0.13 -17.21 -22.80
C THR A 377 1.02 -17.81 -21.70
N THR A 378 2.33 -17.61 -21.76
CA THR A 378 3.29 -18.06 -20.73
C THR A 378 3.74 -16.96 -19.78
N HIS A 379 3.15 -15.76 -19.86
CA HIS A 379 3.50 -14.65 -18.99
C HIS A 379 3.04 -14.89 -17.55
N GLU A 380 3.72 -14.29 -16.57
CA GLU A 380 3.42 -14.47 -15.15
C GLU A 380 2.01 -14.00 -14.75
N TRP A 381 1.39 -13.15 -15.57
CA TRP A 381 0.05 -12.60 -15.36
C TRP A 381 -1.02 -13.14 -16.31
N ALA A 382 -0.70 -14.19 -17.08
CA ALA A 382 -1.64 -14.77 -18.04
C ALA A 382 -2.93 -15.23 -17.35
N THR A 383 -2.83 -15.83 -16.16
CA THR A 383 -3.96 -16.31 -15.36
C THR A 383 -4.86 -15.14 -14.91
N GLU A 384 -4.25 -14.06 -14.43
CA GLU A 384 -4.95 -12.88 -13.92
C GLU A 384 -5.60 -12.07 -15.05
N ALA A 385 -4.95 -11.98 -16.21
CA ALA A 385 -5.55 -11.39 -17.40
C ALA A 385 -6.74 -12.21 -17.91
N GLN A 386 -6.65 -13.55 -17.83
CA GLN A 386 -7.73 -14.45 -18.18
C GLN A 386 -8.93 -14.31 -17.23
N ASP A 387 -8.67 -14.18 -15.92
CA ASP A 387 -9.68 -13.86 -14.91
C ASP A 387 -10.36 -12.52 -15.20
N LEU A 388 -9.58 -11.47 -15.48
CA LEU A 388 -10.12 -10.14 -15.83
C LEU A 388 -11.06 -10.21 -17.04
N ILE A 389 -10.66 -10.90 -18.12
CA ILE A 389 -11.50 -11.07 -19.32
C ILE A 389 -12.78 -11.83 -18.97
N ALA A 390 -12.69 -12.95 -18.24
CA ALA A 390 -13.86 -13.72 -17.85
C ALA A 390 -14.85 -12.89 -17.02
N GLN A 391 -14.35 -12.05 -16.12
CA GLN A 391 -15.18 -11.15 -15.32
C GLN A 391 -15.78 -10.00 -16.14
N ILE A 392 -15.06 -9.47 -17.13
CA ILE A 392 -15.58 -8.50 -18.09
C ILE A 392 -16.71 -9.11 -18.93
N ASP A 393 -16.51 -10.33 -19.43
CA ASP A 393 -17.50 -11.03 -20.26
C ASP A 393 -18.79 -11.28 -19.46
N ASN A 394 -18.66 -11.79 -18.23
CA ASN A 394 -19.78 -11.91 -17.30
C ASN A 394 -20.47 -10.57 -17.03
N PHE A 395 -19.70 -9.48 -16.89
CA PHE A 395 -20.26 -8.14 -16.67
C PHE A 395 -21.02 -7.63 -17.91
N ILE A 396 -20.52 -7.87 -19.12
CA ILE A 396 -21.20 -7.51 -20.38
C ILE A 396 -22.48 -8.32 -20.55
N GLU A 397 -22.46 -9.62 -20.23
CA GLU A 397 -23.62 -10.51 -20.27
C GLU A 397 -24.69 -10.10 -19.24
N GLN A 398 -24.27 -9.76 -18.01
CA GLN A 398 -25.17 -9.35 -16.92
C GLN A 398 -25.71 -7.93 -17.06
N SER A 399 -24.89 -7.01 -17.56
CA SER A 399 -25.32 -5.63 -17.88
C SER A 399 -26.26 -5.61 -19.09
N GLY A 400 -26.37 -6.76 -19.78
CA GLY A 400 -26.93 -6.87 -21.10
C GLY A 400 -26.06 -6.11 -22.09
N SER A 401 -25.75 -6.76 -23.21
CA SER A 401 -26.04 -6.04 -24.44
C SER A 401 -27.43 -5.42 -24.28
N PRO A 402 -27.70 -4.21 -24.78
CA PRO A 402 -29.03 -3.99 -25.28
C PRO A 402 -29.21 -5.08 -26.35
N ASN A 403 -29.75 -6.24 -25.95
CA ASN A 403 -30.84 -6.80 -26.70
C ASN A 403 -31.81 -5.65 -26.77
N ASN A 404 -31.64 -4.80 -27.79
CA ASN A 404 -32.71 -3.98 -28.29
C ASN A 404 -33.86 -4.97 -28.38
N PRO A 405 -34.89 -4.82 -27.53
CA PRO A 405 -36.09 -5.58 -27.74
C PRO A 405 -36.45 -5.33 -29.22
N PRO A 406 -36.78 -6.34 -30.01
CA PRO A 406 -37.28 -6.12 -31.37
C PRO A 406 -38.57 -5.28 -31.41
N GLU A 407 -39.04 -4.75 -30.27
CA GLU A 407 -40.24 -3.93 -30.11
C GLU A 407 -39.99 -2.48 -29.66
N ALA A 408 -38.74 -2.01 -29.56
CA ALA A 408 -38.49 -0.56 -29.52
C ALA A 408 -38.09 -0.04 -30.91
N ALA A 409 -38.83 -0.49 -31.93
CA ALA A 409 -38.86 0.21 -33.20
C ALA A 409 -39.51 1.58 -32.95
N SER A 410 -38.71 2.64 -32.87
CA SER A 410 -39.18 3.91 -33.40
C SER A 410 -39.58 3.60 -34.84
N GLU A 411 -40.86 3.72 -35.14
CA GLU A 411 -41.43 3.61 -36.47
C GLU A 411 -40.71 4.59 -37.41
N ARG A 412 -39.63 4.13 -38.03
CA ARG A 412 -39.09 4.53 -39.34
C ARG A 412 -37.75 3.82 -39.57
N THR A 413 -37.81 2.78 -40.38
CA THR A 413 -36.74 2.38 -41.30
C THR A 413 -35.46 1.82 -40.67
N SER A 414 -35.55 0.77 -39.84
CA SER A 414 -34.37 -0.07 -39.56
C SER A 414 -34.03 -0.93 -40.79
N LEU A 415 -32.74 -1.08 -41.09
CA LEU A 415 -32.18 -1.94 -42.14
C LEU A 415 -32.71 -3.38 -42.05
N ALA A 416 -32.96 -3.87 -40.82
CA ALA A 416 -33.59 -5.17 -40.58
C ALA A 416 -35.01 -5.26 -41.15
N ALA A 417 -35.80 -4.17 -41.09
CA ALA A 417 -37.14 -4.11 -41.65
C ALA A 417 -37.14 -4.07 -43.19
N ILE A 418 -36.11 -3.47 -43.81
CA ILE A 418 -35.93 -3.45 -45.27
C ILE A 418 -35.57 -4.85 -45.78
N ILE A 419 -34.65 -5.54 -45.10
CA ILE A 419 -34.24 -6.90 -45.47
C ILE A 419 -35.39 -7.89 -45.24
N ALA A 420 -36.16 -7.73 -44.15
CA ALA A 420 -37.34 -8.55 -43.88
C ALA A 420 -38.42 -8.41 -44.97
N ARG A 421 -38.61 -7.20 -45.53
CA ARG A 421 -39.58 -6.90 -46.62
C ARG A 421 -39.09 -7.28 -48.02
N SER A 422 -37.87 -7.78 -48.17
CA SER A 422 -37.33 -8.19 -49.48
C SER A 422 -37.85 -9.56 -49.91
N ASN A 423 -37.98 -9.79 -51.22
CA ASN A 423 -38.36 -11.08 -51.83
C ASN A 423 -37.23 -12.13 -51.80
N ILE A 424 -36.27 -11.99 -50.87
CA ILE A 424 -35.09 -12.86 -50.77
C ILE A 424 -35.44 -14.09 -49.92
N PRO A 425 -34.96 -15.30 -50.25
CA PRO A 425 -35.17 -16.49 -49.41
C PRO A 425 -34.57 -16.34 -48.00
N GLU A 426 -35.26 -16.86 -46.99
CA GLU A 426 -34.95 -16.63 -45.56
C GLU A 426 -33.56 -17.13 -45.13
N GLU A 427 -33.09 -18.22 -45.73
CA GLU A 427 -31.74 -18.74 -45.53
C GLU A 427 -30.65 -17.76 -46.00
N LYS A 428 -30.95 -16.94 -47.02
CA LYS A 428 -30.03 -15.93 -47.56
C LYS A 428 -30.16 -14.58 -46.87
N LYS A 429 -31.30 -14.27 -46.24
CA LYS A 429 -31.51 -13.00 -45.51
C LYS A 429 -30.54 -12.85 -44.34
N LYS A 430 -30.27 -13.92 -43.59
CA LYS A 430 -29.34 -13.88 -42.43
C LYS A 430 -27.91 -13.57 -42.86
N ILE A 431 -27.47 -14.16 -43.97
CA ILE A 431 -26.14 -13.90 -44.56
C ILE A 431 -26.09 -12.47 -45.10
N LEU A 432 -27.12 -12.04 -45.83
CA LEU A 432 -27.18 -10.70 -46.39
C LEU A 432 -27.18 -9.61 -45.31
N SER A 433 -27.90 -9.84 -44.21
CA SER A 433 -27.91 -8.93 -43.06
C SER A 433 -26.51 -8.74 -42.49
N GLY A 434 -25.79 -9.84 -42.24
CA GLY A 434 -24.41 -9.75 -41.73
C GLY A 434 -23.45 -9.06 -42.71
N VAL A 435 -23.58 -9.31 -44.02
CA VAL A 435 -22.75 -8.65 -45.05
C VAL A 435 -23.04 -7.14 -45.12
N VAL A 436 -24.32 -6.75 -45.10
CA VAL A 436 -24.72 -5.34 -45.15
C VAL A 436 -24.32 -4.59 -43.88
N GLU A 437 -24.49 -5.22 -42.71
CA GLU A 437 -24.11 -4.65 -41.42
C GLU A 437 -22.58 -4.43 -41.33
N ASN A 438 -21.79 -5.41 -41.76
CA ASN A 438 -20.34 -5.29 -41.81
C ASN A 438 -19.89 -4.23 -42.84
N ALA A 439 -20.52 -4.19 -44.02
CA ALA A 439 -20.20 -3.21 -45.06
C ALA A 439 -20.50 -1.78 -44.59
N MET A 440 -21.65 -1.55 -43.94
CA MET A 440 -22.04 -0.24 -43.42
C MET A 440 -21.15 0.18 -42.23
N SER A 441 -20.81 -0.76 -41.35
CA SER A 441 -19.89 -0.50 -40.22
C SER A 441 -18.50 -0.11 -40.72
N LEU A 442 -17.96 -0.84 -41.69
CA LEU A 442 -16.68 -0.52 -42.33
C LEU A 442 -16.74 0.81 -43.10
N GLN A 443 -17.87 1.12 -43.72
CA GLN A 443 -18.05 2.36 -44.48
C GLN A 443 -18.07 3.57 -43.55
N LEU A 444 -18.82 3.51 -42.45
CA LEU A 444 -18.93 4.59 -41.46
C LEU A 444 -17.65 4.79 -40.65
N ALA A 445 -16.97 3.72 -40.25
CA ALA A 445 -15.73 3.78 -39.47
C ALA A 445 -14.56 4.45 -40.23
N ASN A 446 -14.65 4.50 -41.57
CA ASN A 446 -13.60 5.00 -42.45
C ASN A 446 -14.00 6.30 -43.19
N LEU A 447 -15.05 7.00 -42.74
CA LEU A 447 -15.38 8.33 -43.26
C LEU A 447 -14.44 9.38 -42.66
N THR A 448 -13.81 10.16 -43.51
CA THR A 448 -12.97 11.30 -43.14
C THR A 448 -13.83 12.56 -42.88
N GLY A 449 -13.30 13.53 -42.14
CA GLY A 449 -14.01 14.78 -41.87
C GLY A 449 -14.43 15.53 -43.14
N SER A 450 -13.57 15.53 -44.17
CA SER A 450 -13.87 16.16 -45.46
C SER A 450 -15.01 15.47 -46.22
N GLU A 451 -15.12 14.14 -46.13
CA GLU A 451 -16.22 13.38 -46.76
C GLU A 451 -17.56 13.70 -46.08
N ILE A 452 -17.55 13.85 -44.75
CA ILE A 452 -18.75 14.20 -43.97
C ILE A 452 -19.23 15.61 -44.34
N GLU A 453 -18.33 16.58 -44.46
CA GLU A 453 -18.66 17.95 -44.87
C GLU A 453 -19.27 18.02 -46.28
N VAL A 454 -18.77 17.24 -47.23
CA VAL A 454 -19.33 17.16 -48.60
C VAL A 454 -20.75 16.58 -48.57
N ILE A 455 -20.96 15.48 -47.83
CA ILE A 455 -22.28 14.87 -47.67
C ILE A 455 -23.26 15.84 -47.04
N GLU A 456 -22.86 16.52 -45.96
CA GLU A 456 -23.70 17.49 -45.26
C GLU A 456 -24.11 18.64 -46.19
N ARG A 457 -23.16 19.21 -46.94
CA ARG A 457 -23.45 20.29 -47.88
C ARG A 457 -24.44 19.88 -48.97
N CYS A 458 -24.22 18.72 -49.60
CA CYS A 458 -25.12 18.20 -50.63
C CYS A 458 -26.50 17.87 -50.08
N TYR A 459 -26.58 17.35 -48.85
CA TYR A 459 -27.84 17.10 -48.16
C TYR A 459 -28.64 18.38 -47.91
N GLN A 460 -27.98 19.45 -47.43
CA GLN A 460 -28.64 20.73 -47.16
C GLN A 460 -29.17 21.39 -48.44
N GLU A 461 -28.43 21.30 -49.55
CA GLU A 461 -28.88 21.80 -50.85
C GLU A 461 -30.08 20.99 -51.39
N ALA A 462 -30.04 19.65 -51.26
CA ALA A 462 -31.13 18.76 -51.71
C ALA A 462 -32.42 18.98 -50.93
N ARG A 463 -32.33 19.31 -49.63
CA ARG A 463 -33.48 19.60 -48.77
C ARG A 463 -34.31 20.81 -49.24
N GLY A 464 -33.71 21.72 -50.02
CA GLY A 464 -34.41 22.83 -50.65
C GLY A 464 -35.25 22.45 -51.88
N HIS A 465 -35.08 21.23 -52.41
CA HIS A 465 -35.75 20.79 -53.64
C HIS A 465 -37.09 20.07 -53.35
N ILE A 466 -38.13 20.39 -54.12
CA ILE A 466 -39.49 19.86 -53.92
C ILE A 466 -39.52 18.34 -54.09
N ASP A 467 -38.81 17.80 -55.08
CA ASP A 467 -38.79 16.36 -55.36
C ASP A 467 -38.12 15.54 -54.24
N TYR A 468 -37.15 16.13 -53.52
CA TYR A 468 -36.48 15.49 -52.40
C TYR A 468 -37.41 15.34 -51.18
N ASN A 469 -38.30 16.30 -50.97
CA ASN A 469 -39.22 16.31 -49.83
C ASN A 469 -40.54 15.56 -50.09
N THR A 470 -40.98 15.45 -51.34
CA THR A 470 -42.30 14.89 -51.70
C THR A 470 -42.25 13.45 -52.18
N ASN A 471 -41.10 12.94 -52.65
CA ASN A 471 -40.97 11.59 -53.15
C ASN A 471 -39.98 10.77 -52.32
N ALA A 472 -40.49 9.90 -51.45
CA ALA A 472 -39.68 9.03 -50.58
C ALA A 472 -38.70 8.12 -51.35
N ASN A 473 -39.05 7.68 -52.57
CA ASN A 473 -38.14 6.91 -53.42
C ASN A 473 -37.05 7.81 -54.02
N GLY A 474 -37.38 9.06 -54.32
CA GLY A 474 -36.44 10.09 -54.78
C GLY A 474 -35.43 10.46 -53.69
N THR A 475 -35.89 10.63 -52.44
CA THR A 475 -35.04 10.84 -51.27
C THR A 475 -34.07 9.66 -51.08
N CYS A 476 -34.61 8.43 -51.06
CA CYS A 476 -33.81 7.22 -50.87
C CYS A 476 -32.77 7.03 -51.98
N LEU A 477 -33.14 7.27 -53.24
CA LEU A 477 -32.22 7.16 -54.37
C LEU A 477 -31.12 8.22 -54.29
N PHE A 478 -31.47 9.46 -53.98
CA PHE A 478 -30.51 10.56 -53.86
C PHE A 478 -29.51 10.29 -52.72
N ASP A 479 -29.99 9.94 -51.53
CA ASP A 479 -29.13 9.68 -50.37
C ASP A 479 -28.19 8.50 -50.63
N THR A 480 -28.70 7.46 -51.29
CA THR A 480 -27.88 6.30 -51.67
C THR A 480 -26.81 6.70 -52.69
N VAL A 481 -27.17 7.40 -53.76
CA VAL A 481 -26.23 7.83 -54.79
C VAL A 481 -25.18 8.79 -54.22
N LEU A 482 -25.58 9.72 -53.35
CA LEU A 482 -24.67 10.67 -52.69
C LEU A 482 -23.61 9.94 -51.88
N LEU A 483 -24.02 8.99 -51.02
CA LEU A 483 -23.11 8.21 -50.19
C LEU A 483 -22.09 7.41 -51.03
N TRP A 484 -22.55 6.78 -52.11
CA TRP A 484 -21.67 6.00 -53.00
C TRP A 484 -20.78 6.87 -53.89
N MET A 485 -21.26 8.03 -54.36
CA MET A 485 -20.48 8.95 -55.19
C MET A 485 -19.34 9.61 -54.42
N VAL A 486 -19.60 10.10 -53.19
CA VAL A 486 -18.57 10.72 -52.36
C VAL A 486 -17.41 9.76 -52.14
N ARG A 487 -17.74 8.49 -51.82
CA ARG A 487 -16.75 7.42 -51.69
C ARG A 487 -16.04 7.10 -52.99
N PHE A 488 -16.77 6.97 -54.10
CA PHE A 488 -16.16 6.61 -55.38
C PHE A 488 -15.16 7.67 -55.87
N ILE A 489 -15.52 8.96 -55.74
CA ILE A 489 -14.70 10.07 -56.22
C ILE A 489 -13.44 10.24 -55.37
N LEU A 490 -13.52 10.08 -54.05
CA LEU A 490 -12.40 10.31 -53.14
C LEU A 490 -11.49 9.09 -52.95
N ILE A 491 -11.98 7.87 -53.23
CA ILE A 491 -11.14 6.67 -53.33
C ILE A 491 -10.42 6.59 -54.69
N ALA A 492 -11.00 7.10 -55.78
CA ALA A 492 -10.38 7.04 -57.10
C ALA A 492 -9.30 8.12 -57.34
N TRP A 493 -9.14 9.08 -56.41
CA TRP A 493 -8.20 10.21 -56.52
C TRP A 493 -7.14 10.25 -55.39
N ASN A 494 -7.13 9.23 -54.52
CA ASN A 494 -6.00 8.85 -53.66
C ASN A 494 -5.35 7.59 -54.23
#